data_AF-A0A2V9SMD9-F1
#
_entry.id   AF-A0A2V9SMD9-F1
#
_cell.length_a   1.000
_cell.length_b   1.000
_cell.length_c   1.000
_cell.angle_alpha   90.00
_cell.angle_beta   90.00
_cell.angle_gamma   90.00
#
_symmetry.space_group_name_H-M   'P 1'
#
loop_
_entity.id
_entity.type
_entity.pdbx_description
1 polymer ?
#
loop_
_entity_poly.entity_id
_entity_poly.type
_entity_poly.pdbx_seq_one_letter_code
_entity_poly.pdbx_strand_id
1 'polypeptide(L)'
;MQVSSARNVAMTPPRCPTTEAPGPYFQKEFFHNGYIKSLKQLVHFYNTRDVKEFAFDVTSGHCPAGTIEKVNCWPKPEVPNNIDMTTGNLGLTDQEEDQIVKFLETLTDGFTRPYPNRDTFTGSCTTGGSAKTQGNESLIPTPPLPPCASAVCGVFPFPNPPIE
;
A
#
# COMPACT_ATOMS: atom_id res chain seq x y z
N MET A 1 16.46 8.13 4.94
CA MET A 1 15.33 7.23 4.63
C MET A 1 14.96 7.49 3.18
N GLN A 2 15.13 6.53 2.28
CA GLN A 2 14.80 6.71 0.87
C GLN A 2 13.27 6.66 0.76
N VAL A 3 12.64 7.80 0.45
CA VAL A 3 11.21 7.85 0.14
C VAL A 3 11.01 6.93 -1.07
N SER A 4 10.12 5.95 -0.96
CA SER A 4 9.77 5.09 -2.10
C SER A 4 9.22 6.00 -3.19
N SER A 5 9.98 6.24 -4.25
CA SER A 5 9.52 7.07 -5.35
C SER A 5 8.58 6.23 -6.21
N ALA A 6 7.36 6.71 -6.43
CA ALA A 6 6.42 6.12 -7.39
C ALA A 6 6.83 6.38 -8.86
N ARG A 7 8.14 6.43 -9.15
CA ARG A 7 8.71 6.49 -10.50
C ARG A 7 8.91 5.08 -11.01
N ASN A 8 8.71 4.86 -12.32
CA ASN A 8 8.90 3.55 -12.95
C ASN A 8 8.00 2.45 -12.35
N VAL A 9 6.86 2.86 -11.81
CA VAL A 9 5.90 1.96 -11.15
C VAL A 9 5.16 1.07 -12.13
N ALA A 10 5.03 1.43 -13.40
CA ALA A 10 4.46 0.55 -14.43
C ALA A 10 5.52 -0.18 -15.25
N MET A 11 6.80 -0.24 -14.81
CA MET A 11 7.77 -1.13 -15.47
C MET A 11 7.38 -2.59 -15.24
N THR A 12 6.96 -3.27 -16.29
CA THR A 12 6.55 -4.68 -16.24
C THR A 12 7.16 -5.49 -17.38
N PRO A 13 7.23 -6.83 -17.22
CA PRO A 13 7.58 -7.70 -18.33
C PRO A 13 6.55 -7.63 -19.48
N PRO A 14 6.94 -7.84 -20.75
CA PRO A 14 6.03 -7.78 -21.90
C PRO A 14 4.81 -8.71 -21.82
N ARG A 15 4.94 -9.83 -21.10
CA ARG A 15 3.85 -10.79 -20.90
C ARG A 15 2.76 -10.30 -19.95
N CYS A 16 3.10 -9.33 -19.08
CA CYS A 16 2.21 -8.77 -18.06
C CYS A 16 2.16 -7.24 -18.24
N PRO A 17 1.34 -6.72 -19.16
CA PRO A 17 1.47 -5.34 -19.65
C PRO A 17 1.10 -4.25 -18.63
N THR A 18 0.63 -4.62 -17.44
CA THR A 18 0.23 -3.69 -16.37
C THR A 18 0.63 -4.25 -15.01
N THR A 19 0.68 -3.39 -14.00
CA THR A 19 0.80 -3.78 -12.59
C THR A 19 -0.55 -3.89 -11.88
N GLU A 20 -1.64 -3.48 -12.54
CA GLU A 20 -2.98 -3.41 -11.96
C GLU A 20 -3.90 -4.49 -12.53
N ALA A 21 -4.65 -5.17 -11.66
CA ALA A 21 -5.81 -5.97 -12.03
C ALA A 21 -6.89 -5.11 -12.74
N PRO A 22 -7.80 -5.68 -13.57
CA PRO A 22 -8.18 -7.09 -13.65
C PRO A 22 -7.51 -7.92 -14.77
N GLY A 23 -6.78 -7.28 -15.69
CA GLY A 23 -6.03 -7.98 -16.75
C GLY A 23 -4.88 -8.82 -16.20
N PRO A 24 -4.14 -9.59 -17.01
CA PRO A 24 -2.92 -10.23 -16.55
C PRO A 24 -1.91 -9.16 -16.11
N TYR A 25 -1.50 -9.20 -14.85
CA TYR A 25 -0.66 -8.17 -14.24
C TYR A 25 0.61 -8.73 -13.61
N PHE A 26 1.64 -7.88 -13.52
CA PHE A 26 2.86 -8.14 -12.78
C PHE A 26 2.69 -7.62 -11.36
N GLN A 27 2.62 -8.52 -10.38
CA GLN A 27 2.45 -8.16 -8.98
C GLN A 27 3.66 -7.37 -8.46
N LYS A 28 3.46 -6.08 -8.21
CA LYS A 28 4.44 -5.22 -7.52
C LYS A 28 4.12 -5.11 -6.03
N GLU A 29 5.11 -4.66 -5.28
CA GLU A 29 4.98 -4.41 -3.85
C GLU A 29 5.45 -2.98 -3.56
N PHE A 30 4.70 -2.27 -2.72
CA PHE A 30 4.94 -0.88 -2.37
C PHE A 30 5.07 -0.71 -0.85
N PHE A 31 5.57 0.46 -0.44
CA PHE A 31 6.08 0.74 0.91
C PHE A 31 7.31 -0.10 1.30
N HIS A 32 7.92 0.24 2.44
CA HIS A 32 9.16 -0.35 2.90
C HIS A 32 9.05 -1.85 3.26
N ASN A 33 7.83 -2.32 3.51
CA ASN A 33 7.51 -3.70 3.90
C ASN A 33 6.72 -4.47 2.83
N GLY A 34 6.51 -3.88 1.65
CA GLY A 34 5.76 -4.52 0.57
C GLY A 34 4.27 -4.76 0.88
N TYR A 35 3.71 -4.12 1.90
CA TYR A 35 2.33 -4.34 2.36
C TYR A 35 1.29 -4.04 1.27
N ILE A 36 1.51 -2.98 0.50
CA ILE A 36 0.61 -2.55 -0.56
C ILE A 36 0.97 -3.26 -1.87
N LYS A 37 -0.04 -3.71 -2.60
CA LYS A 37 0.11 -4.61 -3.75
C LYS A 37 -0.35 -3.99 -5.06
N SER A 38 -0.93 -2.79 -5.05
CA SER A 38 -1.34 -2.05 -6.25
C SER A 38 -1.17 -0.54 -6.06
N LEU A 39 -1.06 0.19 -7.17
CA LEU A 39 -1.08 1.66 -7.13
C LEU A 39 -2.42 2.17 -6.61
N LYS A 40 -3.54 1.50 -6.96
CA LYS A 40 -4.85 1.84 -6.41
C LYS A 40 -4.87 1.81 -4.88
N GLN A 41 -4.31 0.77 -4.26
CA GLN A 41 -4.20 0.68 -2.81
C GLN A 41 -3.25 1.74 -2.22
N LEU A 42 -2.17 2.09 -2.92
CA LEU A 42 -1.22 3.12 -2.47
C LEU A 42 -1.88 4.50 -2.44
N VAL A 43 -2.60 4.86 -3.50
CA VAL A 43 -3.35 6.12 -3.58
C VAL A 43 -4.48 6.12 -2.55
N HIS A 44 -5.21 5.02 -2.44
CA HIS A 44 -6.31 4.87 -1.50
C HIS A 44 -5.86 4.99 -0.04
N PHE A 45 -4.67 4.49 0.30
CA PHE A 45 -4.07 4.66 1.61
C PHE A 45 -3.93 6.15 1.96
N TYR A 46 -3.27 6.95 1.13
CA TYR A 46 -3.18 8.39 1.42
C TYR A 46 -4.53 9.09 1.42
N ASN A 47 -5.47 8.66 0.57
CA ASN A 47 -6.81 9.24 0.56
C ASN A 47 -7.58 8.99 1.87
N THR A 48 -7.42 7.81 2.51
CA THR A 48 -8.31 7.35 3.58
C THR A 48 -7.64 7.00 4.92
N ARG A 49 -6.31 6.99 5.01
CA ARG A 49 -5.55 6.63 6.24
C ARG A 49 -6.01 7.40 7.48
N ASP A 50 -6.31 8.69 7.30
CA ASP A 50 -6.68 9.61 8.40
C ASP A 50 -8.21 9.79 8.52
N VAL A 51 -8.99 8.95 7.84
CA VAL A 51 -10.46 8.89 7.96
C VAL A 51 -10.81 7.89 9.07
N LYS A 52 -11.50 8.36 10.11
CA LYS A 52 -11.75 7.58 11.34
C LYS A 52 -12.47 6.25 11.07
N GLU A 53 -13.35 6.23 10.08
CA GLU A 53 -14.13 5.06 9.67
C GLU A 53 -13.28 3.94 9.08
N PHE A 54 -12.06 4.24 8.63
CA PHE A 54 -11.15 3.27 8.04
C PHE A 54 -10.06 2.80 9.02
N ALA A 55 -9.88 3.48 10.17
CA ALA A 55 -8.82 3.17 11.12
C ALA A 55 -9.29 2.17 12.19
N PHE A 56 -8.59 1.04 12.32
CA PHE A 56 -8.92 0.00 13.29
C PHE A 56 -7.73 -0.32 14.21
N ASP A 57 -7.98 -0.48 15.51
CA ASP A 57 -6.96 -0.94 16.49
C ASP A 57 -6.77 -2.46 16.41
N VAL A 58 -6.35 -2.92 15.23
CA VAL A 58 -6.06 -4.33 14.92
C VAL A 58 -4.70 -4.40 14.21
N THR A 59 -4.12 -5.58 14.18
CA THR A 59 -2.93 -5.87 13.39
C THR A 59 -3.31 -6.40 11.99
N SER A 60 -2.35 -6.41 11.06
CA SER A 60 -2.54 -6.97 9.72
C SER A 60 -3.09 -8.40 9.79
N GLY A 61 -4.05 -8.71 8.92
CA GLY A 61 -4.79 -9.98 8.88
C GLY A 61 -5.92 -10.12 9.89
N HIS A 62 -6.18 -9.10 10.73
CA HIS A 62 -7.18 -9.16 11.81
C HIS A 62 -8.28 -8.09 11.69
N CYS A 63 -8.51 -7.58 10.48
CA CYS A 63 -9.63 -6.68 10.19
C CYS A 63 -10.99 -7.29 10.59
N PRO A 64 -11.93 -6.49 11.15
CA PRO A 64 -13.22 -7.01 11.58
C PRO A 64 -14.04 -7.67 10.46
N ALA A 65 -14.91 -8.60 10.83
CA ALA A 65 -15.83 -9.23 9.89
C ALA A 65 -16.69 -8.18 9.16
N GLY A 66 -16.83 -8.32 7.84
CA GLY A 66 -17.53 -7.37 6.97
C GLY A 66 -16.66 -6.21 6.46
N THR A 67 -15.41 -6.11 6.91
CA THR A 67 -14.41 -5.21 6.33
C THR A 67 -13.41 -5.99 5.46
N ILE A 68 -12.73 -5.26 4.59
CA ILE A 68 -11.70 -5.74 3.70
C ILE A 68 -10.47 -4.89 3.95
N GLU A 69 -9.39 -5.54 4.38
CA GLU A 69 -8.10 -4.88 4.62
C GLU A 69 -7.63 -4.16 3.35
N LYS A 70 -7.04 -2.97 3.51
CA LYS A 70 -6.59 -2.08 2.42
C LYS A 70 -7.69 -1.42 1.58
N VAL A 71 -8.96 -1.68 1.91
CA VAL A 71 -10.13 -1.17 1.17
C VAL A 71 -11.04 -0.34 2.06
N ASN A 72 -11.37 -0.83 3.24
CA ASN A 72 -12.14 -0.10 4.24
C ASN A 72 -11.72 -0.46 5.66
N CYS A 73 -10.54 -1.08 5.80
CA CYS A 73 -9.89 -1.35 7.07
C CYS A 73 -8.38 -1.15 6.91
N TRP A 74 -7.86 -0.19 7.65
CA TRP A 74 -6.44 0.04 7.89
C TRP A 74 -6.10 -0.43 9.29
N PRO A 75 -5.24 -1.45 9.42
CA PRO A 75 -4.66 -1.84 10.70
C PRO A 75 -3.88 -0.68 11.32
N LYS A 76 -3.65 -0.76 12.62
CA LYS A 76 -2.88 0.24 13.34
C LYS A 76 -1.44 0.32 12.82
N PRO A 77 -0.80 1.50 12.88
CA PRO A 77 0.59 1.65 12.50
C PRO A 77 1.50 0.79 13.39
N GLU A 78 2.54 0.21 12.80
CA GLU A 78 3.56 -0.54 13.54
C GLU A 78 4.29 0.35 14.56
N VAL A 79 4.58 1.59 14.17
CA VAL A 79 5.19 2.62 15.02
C VAL A 79 4.26 3.84 15.06
N PRO A 80 3.51 4.05 16.15
CA PRO A 80 2.56 5.16 16.26
C PRO A 80 3.22 6.52 16.52
N ASN A 81 4.50 6.53 16.92
CA ASN A 81 5.24 7.76 17.21
C ASN A 81 5.63 8.50 15.93
N ASN A 82 5.56 9.83 15.96
CA ASN A 82 6.03 10.72 14.88
C ASN A 82 5.37 10.48 13.51
N ILE A 83 4.11 10.07 13.50
CA ILE A 83 3.33 9.97 12.25
C ILE A 83 3.10 11.38 11.71
N ASP A 84 3.45 11.59 10.44
CA ASP A 84 3.14 12.82 9.73
C ASP A 84 1.64 12.88 9.40
N MET A 85 0.96 13.88 9.95
CA MET A 85 -0.46 14.15 9.74
C MET A 85 -0.70 15.31 8.76
N THR A 86 0.33 15.77 8.04
CA THR A 86 0.17 16.82 7.02
C THR A 86 -0.41 16.30 5.71
N THR A 87 -0.36 14.99 5.47
CA THR A 87 -0.92 14.31 4.29
C THR A 87 -1.85 13.18 4.74
N GLY A 88 -3.07 13.14 4.22
CA GLY A 88 -4.08 12.15 4.58
C GLY A 88 -5.48 12.72 4.39
N ASN A 89 -6.52 11.88 4.40
CA ASN A 89 -7.92 12.31 4.29
C ASN A 89 -8.14 13.32 3.14
N LEU A 90 -7.78 12.90 1.92
CA LEU A 90 -7.69 13.81 0.77
C LEU A 90 -9.07 14.13 0.14
N GLY A 91 -10.12 13.40 0.53
CA GLY A 91 -11.48 13.60 0.03
C GLY A 91 -11.67 13.23 -1.45
N LEU A 92 -10.77 12.42 -2.01
CA LEU A 92 -10.84 12.01 -3.41
C LEU A 92 -11.94 10.98 -3.62
N THR A 93 -12.63 11.11 -4.74
CA THR A 93 -13.54 10.09 -5.26
C THR A 93 -12.77 8.90 -5.84
N ASP A 94 -13.43 7.75 -5.97
CA ASP A 94 -12.84 6.56 -6.59
C ASP A 94 -12.31 6.84 -8.01
N GLN A 95 -13.01 7.70 -8.76
CA GLN A 95 -12.60 8.13 -10.10
C GLN A 95 -11.34 9.00 -10.09
N GLU A 96 -11.20 9.92 -9.13
CA GLU A 96 -10.00 10.76 -9.01
C GLU A 96 -8.78 9.93 -8.60
N GLU A 97 -8.97 8.95 -7.70
CA GLU A 97 -7.91 7.98 -7.39
C GLU A 97 -7.44 7.24 -8.65
N ASP A 98 -8.37 6.77 -9.49
CA ASP A 98 -8.05 6.08 -10.75
C ASP A 98 -7.32 7.01 -11.74
N GLN A 99 -7.64 8.30 -11.75
CA GLN A 99 -6.93 9.30 -12.56
C GLN A 99 -5.49 9.49 -12.07
N ILE A 100 -5.26 9.51 -10.75
CA ILE A 100 -3.91 9.56 -10.18
C ILE A 100 -3.13 8.29 -10.52
N VAL A 101 -3.75 7.11 -10.40
CA VAL A 101 -3.12 5.84 -10.81
C VAL A 101 -2.66 5.90 -12.26
N LYS A 102 -3.55 6.30 -13.18
CA LYS A 102 -3.19 6.48 -14.60
C LYS A 102 -2.06 7.48 -14.81
N PHE A 103 -2.06 8.60 -14.07
CA PHE A 103 -0.98 9.56 -14.12
C PHE A 103 0.36 8.95 -13.67
N LEU A 104 0.37 8.22 -12.55
CA LEU A 104 1.57 7.54 -12.04
C LEU A 104 2.12 6.49 -13.01
N GLU A 105 1.26 5.77 -13.71
CA GLU A 105 1.67 4.82 -14.75
C GLU A 105 2.44 5.51 -15.88
N THR A 106 2.11 6.76 -16.22
CA THR A 106 2.83 7.55 -17.24
C THR A 106 4.25 7.93 -16.83
N LEU A 107 4.59 7.88 -15.54
CA LEU A 107 5.94 8.19 -15.01
C LEU A 107 6.91 7.01 -15.15
N THR A 108 6.66 6.14 -16.12
CA THR A 108 7.46 4.97 -16.43
C THR A 108 8.36 5.26 -17.63
N ASP A 109 9.65 5.45 -17.34
CA ASP A 109 10.71 5.61 -18.32
C ASP A 109 10.80 4.35 -19.20
N GLY A 110 11.37 4.50 -20.40
CA GLY A 110 11.65 3.35 -21.27
C GLY A 110 10.45 2.79 -22.04
N PHE A 111 9.28 3.45 -22.01
CA PHE A 111 8.16 3.16 -22.92
C PHE A 111 8.59 3.07 -24.40
N THR A 112 9.71 3.72 -24.76
CA THR A 112 10.24 3.79 -26.13
C THR A 112 11.51 2.97 -26.39
N ARG A 113 12.23 2.47 -25.37
CA ARG A 113 13.44 1.66 -25.57
C ARG A 113 13.40 0.39 -24.72
N PRO A 114 13.13 -0.77 -25.32
CA PRO A 114 13.13 -2.03 -24.57
C PRO A 114 14.53 -2.34 -24.05
N TYR A 115 14.60 -2.71 -22.78
CA TYR A 115 15.83 -3.16 -22.13
C TYR A 115 16.28 -4.51 -22.72
N PRO A 116 17.59 -4.81 -22.80
CA PRO A 116 18.10 -6.00 -23.50
C PRO A 116 17.52 -7.34 -23.04
N ASN A 117 17.04 -7.39 -21.79
CA ASN A 117 16.48 -8.57 -21.16
C ASN A 117 14.96 -8.50 -20.95
N ARG A 118 14.22 -7.63 -21.67
CA ARG A 118 12.74 -7.55 -21.55
C ARG A 118 12.01 -8.86 -21.76
N ASP A 119 12.55 -9.72 -22.62
CA ASP A 119 11.92 -10.98 -23.00
C ASP A 119 12.37 -12.16 -22.13
N THR A 120 13.25 -11.92 -21.13
CA THR A 120 13.79 -12.98 -20.25
C THR A 120 12.92 -13.32 -19.05
N PHE A 121 11.80 -12.61 -18.82
CA PHE A 121 10.88 -12.99 -17.76
C PHE A 121 10.14 -14.29 -18.14
N THR A 122 10.49 -15.38 -17.46
CA THR A 122 9.87 -16.71 -17.63
C THR A 122 8.74 -16.97 -16.63
N GLY A 123 8.46 -16.03 -15.72
CA GLY A 123 7.36 -16.13 -14.77
C GLY A 123 5.98 -16.01 -15.41
N SER A 124 4.95 -16.30 -14.60
CA SER A 124 3.54 -16.13 -15.00
C SER A 124 2.98 -14.82 -14.44
N CYS A 125 2.07 -14.21 -15.17
CA CYS A 125 1.30 -13.07 -14.67
C CYS A 125 0.26 -13.54 -13.66
N THR A 126 -0.07 -12.70 -12.69
CA THR A 126 -1.24 -12.89 -11.85
C THR A 126 -2.49 -12.46 -12.62
N THR A 127 -3.64 -13.06 -12.32
CA THR A 127 -4.91 -12.77 -12.99
C THR A 127 -6.05 -12.68 -11.99
N GLY A 128 -7.12 -11.97 -12.38
CA GLY A 128 -8.34 -11.88 -11.58
C GLY A 128 -8.31 -10.77 -10.53
N GLY A 129 -9.40 -10.70 -9.76
CA GLY A 129 -9.59 -9.66 -8.75
C GLY A 129 -9.79 -8.25 -9.33
N SER A 130 -9.53 -7.26 -8.48
CA SER A 130 -9.57 -5.84 -8.81
C SER A 130 -8.33 -5.15 -8.25
N ALA A 131 -7.93 -4.01 -8.83
CA ALA A 131 -6.79 -3.24 -8.32
C ALA A 131 -6.97 -2.87 -6.83
N LYS A 132 -8.21 -2.65 -6.39
CA LYS A 132 -8.56 -2.33 -5.00
C LYS A 132 -8.26 -3.49 -4.02
N THR A 133 -8.51 -4.72 -4.44
CA THR A 133 -8.37 -5.93 -3.61
C THR A 133 -7.12 -6.76 -3.93
N GLN A 134 -6.25 -6.26 -4.81
CA GLN A 134 -5.06 -6.95 -5.28
C GLN A 134 -4.17 -7.40 -4.11
N GLY A 135 -3.81 -8.69 -4.06
CA GLY A 135 -2.92 -9.24 -3.04
C GLY A 135 -3.54 -9.42 -1.65
N ASN A 136 -4.86 -9.26 -1.51
CA ASN A 136 -5.56 -9.56 -0.25
C ASN A 136 -5.73 -11.07 0.00
N GLU A 137 -5.54 -11.89 -1.02
CA GLU A 137 -5.48 -13.35 -0.91
C GLU A 137 -4.21 -13.85 -0.19
N SER A 138 -3.19 -13.00 -0.07
CA SER A 138 -1.90 -13.33 0.55
C SER A 138 -1.59 -12.46 1.78
N LEU A 139 -2.63 -12.01 2.51
CA LEU A 139 -2.42 -11.30 3.77
C LEU A 139 -1.69 -12.22 4.75
N ILE A 140 -0.51 -11.78 5.22
CA ILE A 140 0.23 -12.47 6.26
C ILE A 140 -0.26 -11.92 7.60
N PRO A 141 -0.93 -12.73 8.44
CA PRO A 141 -1.35 -12.27 9.75
C PRO A 141 -0.13 -11.92 10.58
N THR A 142 -0.22 -10.83 11.34
CA THR A 142 0.84 -10.50 12.29
C THR A 142 0.98 -11.64 13.30
N PRO A 143 2.19 -12.18 13.50
CA PRO A 143 2.40 -13.21 14.51
C PRO A 143 2.11 -12.65 15.91
N PRO A 144 1.91 -13.52 16.93
CA PRO A 144 1.74 -13.07 18.31
C PRO A 144 2.88 -12.12 18.70
N LEU A 145 2.53 -10.87 18.99
CA LEU A 145 3.51 -9.86 19.37
C LEU A 145 3.99 -10.14 20.80
N PRO A 146 5.30 -10.03 21.07
CA PRO A 146 5.79 -10.08 22.44
C PRO A 146 5.21 -8.93 23.26
N PRO A 147 5.08 -9.08 24.59
CA PRO A 147 4.76 -7.93 25.44
C PRO A 147 5.77 -6.83 25.20
N CYS A 148 5.30 -5.58 25.15
CA CYS A 148 6.19 -4.45 24.94
C CYS A 148 7.28 -4.42 26.03
N ALA A 149 8.52 -4.16 25.62
CA ALA A 149 9.64 -4.07 26.55
C ALA A 149 9.37 -2.99 27.60
N SER A 150 9.64 -3.30 28.87
CA SER A 150 9.47 -2.36 30.00
C SER A 150 10.33 -1.11 29.89
N ALA A 151 11.38 -1.15 29.07
CA ALA A 151 12.22 0.01 28.75
C ALA A 151 11.61 0.96 27.70
N VAL A 152 10.50 0.57 27.05
CA VAL A 152 9.86 1.33 25.96
C VAL A 152 8.42 1.71 26.31
N CYS A 153 7.62 0.77 26.82
CA CYS A 153 6.23 1.06 27.18
C CYS A 153 6.08 1.39 28.66
N GLY A 154 5.38 2.50 28.94
CA GLY A 154 5.15 2.99 30.32
C GLY A 154 6.29 3.85 30.88
N VAL A 155 7.29 4.20 30.07
CA VAL A 155 8.43 5.02 30.50
C VAL A 155 8.17 6.48 30.16
N PHE A 156 8.26 7.35 31.17
CA PHE A 156 8.15 8.80 31.01
C PHE A 156 9.38 9.38 30.29
N PRO A 157 9.26 10.41 29.44
CA PRO A 157 8.03 11.11 29.07
C PRO A 157 7.23 10.34 28.02
N PHE A 158 5.94 10.19 28.28
CA PHE A 158 5.00 9.85 27.22
C PHE A 158 5.08 10.95 26.15
N PRO A 159 4.92 10.63 24.85
CA PRO A 159 4.78 11.67 23.83
C PRO A 159 3.69 12.62 24.30
N ASN A 160 4.03 13.89 24.56
CA ASN A 160 3.06 14.86 25.02
C ASN A 160 1.89 14.88 24.02
N PRO A 161 0.62 14.90 24.49
CA PRO A 161 -0.47 15.25 23.61
C PRO A 161 -0.15 16.61 22.94
N PRO A 162 -0.50 16.80 21.66
CA PRO A 162 -0.33 18.09 21.02
C PRO A 162 -0.97 19.17 21.91
N ILE A 163 -0.23 20.25 22.12
CA ILE A 163 -0.72 21.45 22.80
C ILE A 163 -1.88 21.97 21.94
N GLU A 164 -3.09 22.03 22.53
CA GLU A 164 -4.27 22.66 21.93
C GLU A 164 -4.06 24.16 21.67
#